data_AF-A0A358AH48-F1
#
_entry.id   AF-A0A358AH48-F1
#
_cell.length_a   1.000
_cell.length_b   1.000
_cell.length_c   1.000
_cell.angle_alpha   90.00
_cell.angle_beta   90.00
_cell.angle_gamma   90.00
#
_symmetry.space_group_name_H-M   'P 1'
#
loop_
_entity.id
_entity.type
_entity.pdbx_description
1 polymer ?
#
loop_
_entity_poly.entity_id
_entity_poly.type
_entity_poly.pdbx_seq_one_letter_code
_entity_poly.pdbx_strand_id
1 'polypeptide(L)'
;MDKKEIVKYWIKSSDNDYETMDFLFRGNNYSWSLFVGHIVVEKLLKAYYTKNIDANTPYIHDLLRIADKAKLELSEEQKNFLDTLTSFNIKARYDDYKLKFYKICTEKFTTIYIGKIRKFRIWIKKLL
;
A
#
# COMPACT_ATOMS: atom_id res chain seq x y z
N MET A 1 -21.69 -3.71 10.41
CA MET A 1 -20.40 -4.10 11.02
C MET A 1 -19.91 -2.90 11.84
N ASP A 2 -19.46 -3.12 13.08
CA ASP A 2 -18.95 -2.01 13.90
C ASP A 2 -17.68 -1.40 13.28
N LYS A 3 -17.44 -0.10 13.50
CA LYS A 3 -16.29 0.65 12.99
C LYS A 3 -14.97 -0.02 13.40
N LYS A 4 -14.89 -0.55 14.64
CA LYS A 4 -13.69 -1.26 15.14
C LYS A 4 -13.46 -2.58 14.41
N GLU A 5 -14.53 -3.30 14.06
CA GLU A 5 -14.43 -4.56 13.32
C GLU A 5 -13.98 -4.32 11.88
N ILE A 6 -14.42 -3.22 11.25
CA ILE A 6 -13.93 -2.82 9.91
C ILE A 6 -12.43 -2.46 9.97
N VAL A 7 -12.00 -1.73 10.98
CA VAL A 7 -10.57 -1.40 11.18
C VAL A 7 -9.73 -2.68 11.37
N LYS A 8 -10.16 -3.60 12.24
CA LYS A 8 -9.49 -4.89 12.44
C LYS A 8 -9.42 -5.70 11.15
N TYR A 9 -10.50 -5.73 10.38
CA TYR A 9 -10.56 -6.40 9.09
C TYR A 9 -9.49 -5.85 8.13
N TRP A 10 -9.39 -4.53 7.99
CA TRP A 10 -8.39 -3.90 7.13
C TRP A 10 -6.96 -4.21 7.58
N ILE A 11 -6.68 -4.15 8.89
CA ILE A 11 -5.37 -4.46 9.45
C ILE A 11 -5.00 -5.93 9.19
N LYS A 12 -5.91 -6.86 9.50
CA LYS A 12 -5.68 -8.30 9.28
C LYS A 12 -5.47 -8.61 7.79
N SER A 13 -6.28 -8.01 6.93
CA SER A 13 -6.17 -8.18 5.49
C SER A 13 -4.85 -7.61 4.95
N SER A 14 -4.39 -6.47 5.48
CA SER A 14 -3.07 -5.91 5.18
C SER A 14 -1.92 -6.82 5.65
N ASP A 15 -2.09 -7.53 6.75
CA ASP A 15 -1.05 -8.42 7.30
C ASP A 15 -0.86 -9.68 6.44
N ASN A 16 -1.95 -10.27 5.98
CA ASN A 16 -1.90 -11.38 5.02
C ASN A 16 -1.24 -10.96 3.70
N ASP A 17 -1.56 -9.78 3.18
CA ASP A 17 -0.93 -9.26 1.97
C ASP A 17 0.56 -8.99 2.19
N TYR A 18 0.95 -8.55 3.39
CA TYR A 18 2.35 -8.30 3.72
C TYR A 18 3.16 -9.61 3.68
N GLU A 19 2.62 -10.71 4.20
CA GLU A 19 3.23 -12.04 4.06
C GLU A 19 3.32 -12.49 2.59
N THR A 20 2.28 -12.21 1.81
CA THR A 20 2.24 -12.50 0.37
C THR A 20 3.30 -11.70 -0.40
N MET A 21 3.47 -10.42 -0.08
CA MET A 21 4.53 -9.57 -0.62
C MET A 21 5.90 -10.18 -0.35
N ASP A 22 6.19 -10.55 0.89
CA ASP A 22 7.48 -11.14 1.29
C ASP A 22 7.70 -12.52 0.63
N PHE A 23 6.65 -13.31 0.41
CA PHE A 23 6.71 -14.57 -0.33
C PHE A 23 7.08 -14.33 -1.81
N LEU A 24 6.40 -13.39 -2.48
CA LEU A 24 6.67 -13.04 -3.88
C LEU A 24 8.08 -12.50 -4.09
N PHE A 25 8.56 -11.66 -3.17
CA PHE A 25 9.92 -11.15 -3.20
C PHE A 25 10.96 -12.28 -3.14
N ARG A 26 10.80 -13.24 -2.21
CA ARG A 26 11.68 -14.41 -2.09
C ARG A 26 11.61 -15.33 -3.31
N GLY A 27 10.47 -15.37 -3.99
CA GLY A 27 10.29 -16.06 -5.26
C GLY A 27 10.80 -15.28 -6.48
N ASN A 28 11.56 -14.19 -6.29
CA ASN A 28 12.07 -13.29 -7.34
C ASN A 28 10.98 -12.65 -8.21
N ASN A 29 9.73 -12.63 -7.74
CA ASN A 29 8.61 -12.02 -8.44
C ASN A 29 8.42 -10.55 -7.98
N TYR A 30 9.34 -9.71 -8.44
CA TYR A 30 9.53 -8.35 -7.96
C TYR A 30 8.36 -7.40 -8.23
N SER A 31 7.83 -7.39 -9.44
CA SER A 31 6.71 -6.52 -9.81
C SER A 31 5.43 -6.86 -9.04
N TRP A 32 5.12 -8.15 -8.91
CA TRP A 32 3.99 -8.61 -8.11
C TRP A 32 4.20 -8.32 -6.62
N SER A 33 5.43 -8.46 -6.12
CA SER A 33 5.76 -8.04 -4.76
C SER A 33 5.47 -6.54 -4.56
N LEU A 34 5.88 -5.66 -5.46
CA LEU A 34 5.62 -4.23 -5.34
C LEU A 34 4.14 -3.87 -5.47
N PHE A 35 3.41 -4.56 -6.34
CA PHE A 35 1.96 -4.43 -6.44
C PHE A 35 1.25 -4.81 -5.14
N VAL A 36 1.60 -5.95 -4.54
CA VAL A 36 1.03 -6.35 -3.26
C VAL A 36 1.45 -5.37 -2.15
N GLY A 37 2.68 -4.86 -2.21
CA GLY A 37 3.16 -3.79 -1.33
C GLY A 37 2.33 -2.51 -1.39
N HIS A 38 1.84 -2.13 -2.57
CA HIS A 38 0.85 -1.06 -2.73
C HIS A 38 -0.46 -1.38 -2.00
N ILE A 39 -1.01 -2.58 -2.17
CA ILE A 39 -2.25 -3.01 -1.52
C ILE A 39 -2.11 -3.00 0.01
N VAL A 40 -0.97 -3.46 0.55
CA VAL A 40 -0.67 -3.42 2.00
C VAL A 40 -0.86 -2.00 2.54
N VAL A 41 -0.26 -1.00 1.89
CA VAL A 41 -0.36 0.39 2.34
C VAL A 41 -1.76 0.95 2.12
N GLU A 42 -2.41 0.63 1.00
CA GLU A 42 -3.79 1.03 0.72
C GLU A 42 -4.75 0.58 1.84
N LYS A 43 -4.65 -0.68 2.26
CA LYS A 43 -5.50 -1.25 3.32
C LYS A 43 -5.26 -0.58 4.67
N LEU A 44 -4.02 -0.24 5.01
CA LEU A 44 -3.72 0.47 6.27
C LEU A 44 -4.23 1.92 6.24
N LEU A 45 -4.11 2.61 5.10
CA LEU A 45 -4.70 3.94 4.93
C LEU A 45 -6.23 3.89 5.03
N LYS A 46 -6.85 2.84 4.47
CA LYS A 46 -8.29 2.57 4.61
C LYS A 46 -8.69 2.25 6.04
N ALA A 47 -7.87 1.51 6.80
CA ALA A 47 -8.06 1.32 8.24
C ALA A 47 -8.03 2.66 8.97
N TYR A 48 -7.07 3.53 8.64
CA TYR A 48 -6.91 4.83 9.30
C TYR A 48 -8.06 5.78 8.96
N TYR A 49 -8.49 5.81 7.70
CA TYR A 49 -9.71 6.51 7.28
C TYR A 49 -10.91 6.00 8.06
N THR A 50 -11.09 4.67 8.11
CA THR A 50 -12.21 4.05 8.81
C THR A 50 -12.20 4.45 10.27
N LYS A 51 -11.05 4.46 10.96
CA LYS A 51 -10.93 4.86 12.36
C LYS A 51 -11.34 6.32 12.60
N ASN A 52 -10.85 7.25 11.77
CA ASN A 52 -10.93 8.69 12.06
C ASN A 52 -12.09 9.41 11.36
N ILE A 53 -12.56 8.91 10.23
CA ILE A 53 -13.56 9.57 9.39
C ILE A 53 -14.86 8.78 9.42
N ASP A 54 -15.02 7.77 8.56
CA ASP A 54 -16.29 7.08 8.36
C ASP A 54 -16.09 5.60 8.00
N ALA A 55 -17.09 4.76 8.32
CA ALA A 55 -17.07 3.34 7.96
C ALA A 55 -17.08 3.09 6.44
N ASN A 56 -17.64 4.01 5.65
CA ASN A 56 -17.70 3.95 4.20
C ASN A 56 -16.37 4.37 3.59
N THR A 57 -15.46 3.39 3.50
CA THR A 57 -14.11 3.61 2.99
C THR A 57 -14.14 3.97 1.50
N PRO A 58 -13.38 4.97 1.04
CA PRO A 58 -13.42 5.40 -0.35
C PRO A 58 -12.91 4.32 -1.31
N TYR A 59 -13.61 4.14 -2.43
CA TYR A 59 -13.20 3.29 -3.56
C TYR A 59 -12.14 3.99 -4.43
N ILE A 60 -11.00 4.31 -3.82
CA ILE A 60 -9.87 5.00 -4.42
C ILE A 60 -8.63 4.13 -4.20
N HIS A 61 -7.71 4.14 -5.16
CA HIS A 61 -6.40 3.45 -5.07
C HIS A 61 -5.22 4.42 -5.00
N ASP A 62 -5.47 5.71 -5.24
CA ASP A 62 -4.47 6.76 -5.06
C ASP A 62 -4.21 6.96 -3.56
N LEU A 63 -3.00 6.61 -3.11
CA LEU A 63 -2.68 6.54 -1.70
C LEU A 63 -2.64 7.92 -1.05
N LEU A 64 -2.15 8.92 -1.78
CA LEU A 64 -2.15 10.32 -1.31
C LEU A 64 -3.56 10.82 -1.10
N ARG A 65 -4.47 10.56 -2.05
CA ARG A 65 -5.88 10.94 -1.95
C ARG A 65 -6.60 10.24 -0.80
N ILE A 66 -6.27 8.98 -0.50
CA ILE A 66 -6.84 8.30 0.68
C ILE A 66 -6.34 8.97 1.96
N ALA A 67 -5.03 9.25 2.06
CA ALA A 67 -4.46 9.91 3.23
C ALA A 67 -5.03 11.31 3.47
N ASP A 68 -5.18 12.11 2.41
CA ASP A 68 -5.78 13.44 2.45
C ASP A 68 -7.24 13.39 2.93
N LYS A 69 -8.06 12.49 2.34
CA LYS A 69 -9.44 12.26 2.81
C LYS A 69 -9.50 11.76 4.25
N ALA A 70 -8.48 11.05 4.70
CA ALA A 70 -8.36 10.60 6.08
C ALA A 70 -7.86 11.68 7.05
N LYS A 71 -7.54 12.88 6.54
CA LYS A 71 -6.90 13.97 7.29
C LYS A 71 -5.61 13.53 7.99
N LEU A 72 -4.88 12.60 7.38
CA LEU A 72 -3.62 12.10 7.89
C LEU A 72 -2.52 13.11 7.57
N GLU A 73 -1.89 13.65 8.61
CA GLU A 73 -0.70 14.50 8.44
C GLU A 73 0.49 13.65 8.01
N LEU A 74 1.07 14.02 6.87
CA LEU A 74 2.20 13.32 6.26
C LEU A 74 3.37 14.27 6.08
N SER A 75 4.58 13.77 6.34
CA SER A 75 5.80 14.45 5.93
C SER A 75 5.93 14.46 4.40
N GLU A 76 6.74 15.37 3.87
CA GLU A 76 6.98 15.44 2.43
C GLU A 76 7.62 14.15 1.87
N GLU A 77 8.47 13.50 2.67
CA GLU A 77 9.03 12.18 2.32
C GLU A 77 7.93 11.11 2.19
N GLN A 78 6.97 11.08 3.14
CA GLN A 78 5.87 10.14 3.08
C GLN A 78 4.95 10.41 1.89
N LYS A 79 4.70 11.67 1.55
CA LYS A 79 3.90 12.03 0.38
C LYS A 79 4.54 11.53 -0.91
N ASN A 80 5.83 11.82 -1.11
CA ASN A 80 6.60 11.35 -2.27
C ASN A 80 6.64 9.81 -2.35
N PHE A 81 6.74 9.15 -1.20
CA PHE A 81 6.65 7.69 -1.12
C PHE A 81 5.28 7.17 -1.56
N LEU A 82 4.18 7.74 -1.06
CA LEU A 82 2.82 7.32 -1.42
C LEU A 82 2.51 7.58 -2.89
N ASP A 83 2.98 8.69 -3.45
CA ASP A 83 2.86 8.98 -4.89
C ASP A 83 3.56 7.91 -5.73
N THR A 84 4.83 7.62 -5.39
CA THR A 84 5.58 6.59 -6.10
C THR A 84 4.93 5.21 -5.94
N LEU A 85 4.50 4.86 -4.72
CA LEU A 85 3.86 3.58 -4.45
C LEU A 85 2.51 3.45 -5.16
N THR A 86 1.80 4.54 -5.42
CA THR A 86 0.56 4.56 -6.22
C THR A 86 0.82 4.10 -7.66
N SER A 87 1.99 4.41 -8.23
CA SER A 87 2.37 3.95 -9.58
C SER A 87 2.55 2.43 -9.68
N PHE A 88 2.72 1.73 -8.55
CA PHE A 88 2.87 0.27 -8.53
C PHE A 88 1.52 -0.45 -8.63
N ASN A 89 0.41 0.29 -8.61
CA ASN A 89 -0.90 -0.26 -8.91
C ASN A 89 -0.97 -0.67 -10.39
N ILE A 90 -0.76 -1.96 -10.66
CA ILE A 90 -0.83 -2.53 -12.01
C ILE A 90 -2.30 -2.54 -12.44
N LYS A 91 -2.71 -1.51 -13.18
CA LYS A 91 -4.00 -1.55 -13.88
C LYS A 91 -3.91 -2.65 -14.94
N ALA A 92 -4.68 -3.73 -14.76
CA ALA A 92 -4.61 -4.93 -15.59
C ALA A 92 -4.94 -4.73 -17.09
N ARG A 93 -5.33 -3.52 -17.51
CA ARG A 93 -5.97 -3.23 -18.80
C ARG A 93 -5.00 -3.04 -19.99
N TYR A 94 -3.74 -2.68 -19.79
CA TYR A 94 -2.80 -2.45 -20.91
C TYR A 94 -1.43 -3.08 -20.64
N ASP A 95 -0.97 -3.91 -21.57
CA ASP A 95 0.25 -4.72 -21.42
C ASP A 95 1.55 -3.94 -21.64
N ASP A 96 1.49 -2.79 -22.31
CA ASP A 96 2.60 -1.86 -22.50
C ASP A 96 3.03 -1.15 -21.20
N TYR A 97 2.05 -0.78 -20.35
CA TYR A 97 2.29 -0.21 -19.03
C TYR A 97 2.93 -1.25 -18.09
N LYS A 98 2.44 -2.49 -18.15
CA LYS A 98 3.04 -3.64 -17.47
C LYS A 98 4.51 -3.78 -17.87
N LEU A 99 4.82 -3.84 -19.16
CA LEU A 99 6.18 -4.04 -19.67
C LEU A 99 7.19 -3.00 -19.16
N LYS A 100 6.80 -1.73 -19.07
CA LYS A 100 7.66 -0.67 -18.51
C LYS A 100 7.88 -0.85 -17.01
N PHE A 101 6.83 -1.17 -16.27
CA PHE A 101 6.91 -1.44 -14.83
C PHE A 101 7.79 -2.67 -14.53
N TYR A 102 7.58 -3.78 -15.24
CA TYR A 102 8.38 -5.00 -15.12
C TYR A 102 9.88 -4.74 -15.35
N LYS A 103 10.24 -3.90 -16.33
CA LYS A 103 11.65 -3.55 -16.64
C LYS A 103 12.34 -2.77 -15.51
N ILE A 104 11.60 -2.02 -14.69
CA ILE A 104 12.15 -1.22 -13.58
C ILE A 104 12.27 -2.05 -12.30
N CYS A 105 11.45 -3.11 -12.15
CA CYS A 105 11.38 -3.97 -10.98
C CYS A 105 12.57 -4.93 -10.86
N THR A 106 13.78 -4.38 -10.72
CA THR A 106 14.98 -5.13 -10.37
C THR A 106 14.94 -5.52 -8.88
N GLU A 107 15.77 -6.49 -8.49
CA GLU A 107 15.94 -6.88 -7.08
C GLU A 107 16.33 -5.68 -6.22
N LYS A 108 17.31 -4.87 -6.67
CA LYS A 108 17.79 -3.68 -5.97
C LYS A 108 16.67 -2.65 -5.79
N PHE A 109 15.93 -2.34 -6.85
CA PHE A 109 14.81 -1.40 -6.80
C PHE A 109 13.73 -1.91 -5.83
N THR A 110 13.38 -3.19 -5.92
CA THR A 110 12.33 -3.81 -5.12
C THR A 110 12.69 -3.86 -3.65
N THR A 111 13.93 -4.20 -3.33
CA THR A 111 14.47 -4.20 -1.96
C THR A 111 14.31 -2.84 -1.29
N ILE A 112 14.62 -1.75 -2.02
CA ILE A 112 14.47 -0.38 -1.51
C ILE A 112 13.01 -0.10 -1.14
N TYR A 113 12.08 -0.39 -2.05
CA TYR A 113 10.67 -0.07 -1.83
C TYR A 113 10.00 -0.98 -0.81
N ILE A 114 10.35 -2.26 -0.72
CA ILE A 114 9.93 -3.14 0.38
C ILE A 114 10.39 -2.56 1.71
N GLY A 115 11.63 -2.07 1.80
CA GLY A 115 12.13 -1.37 2.98
C GLY A 115 11.28 -0.16 3.37
N LYS A 116 10.89 0.67 2.38
CA LYS A 116 9.99 1.82 2.61
C LYS A 116 8.59 1.40 3.04
N ILE A 117 8.01 0.38 2.41
CA ILE A 117 6.70 -0.20 2.76
C ILE A 117 6.72 -0.72 4.20
N ARG A 118 7.75 -1.47 4.60
CA ARG A 118 7.94 -1.96 5.98
C ARG A 118 7.97 -0.82 6.99
N LYS A 119 8.75 0.22 6.72
CA LYS A 119 8.84 1.42 7.57
C LYS A 119 7.49 2.13 7.69
N PHE A 120 6.81 2.38 6.58
CA PHE A 120 5.51 3.04 6.56
C PHE A 120 4.45 2.21 7.30
N ARG A 121 4.42 0.88 7.08
CA ARG A 121 3.52 -0.04 7.79
C ARG A 121 3.70 0.04 9.30
N ILE A 122 4.93 0.03 9.80
CA ILE A 122 5.20 0.16 11.24
C ILE A 122 4.71 1.51 11.76
N TRP A 123 4.96 2.59 11.02
CA TRP A 123 4.55 3.93 11.40
C TRP A 123 3.03 4.08 11.47
N ILE A 124 2.30 3.73 10.41
CA ILE A 124 0.83 3.92 10.38
C ILE A 124 0.12 3.02 11.39
N LYS A 125 0.66 1.82 11.67
CA LYS A 125 0.12 0.93 12.70
C LYS A 125 0.22 1.49 14.12
N LYS A 126 1.17 2.39 14.40
CA LYS A 126 1.21 3.09 15.70
C LYS A 126 0.08 4.11 15.86
N LEU A 127 -0.52 4.53 14.75
CA LEU A 127 -1.63 5.48 14.74
C LEU A 127 -3.00 4.79 14.73
N LEU A 128 -3.05 3.48 14.50
CA LEU A 128 -4.24 2.63 14.45
C LEU A 128 -4.53 1.99 15.81
#